data_AF-A0A9P0VT22-F1
#
_entry.id   AF-A0A9P0VT22-F1
#
_cell.length_a   1.000
_cell.length_b   1.000
_cell.length_c   1.000
_cell.angle_alpha   90.00
_cell.angle_beta   90.00
_cell.angle_gamma   90.00
#
_symmetry.space_group_name_H-M   'P 1'
#
loop_
_entity.id
_entity.type
_entity.pdbx_description
1 polymer ?
#
loop_
_entity_poly.entity_id
_entity_poly.type
_entity_poly.pdbx_seq_one_letter_code
_entity_poly.pdbx_strand_id
1 'polypeptide(L)'
;MRRHPELAVRKAQGMSTARAKGMTRQECTQYFELLGNVLTENNLLNKPQNMFNLNETGLQLNNNPGKVVVTKGTKMVNCITSAEKGETISVITRVNAEGSFFPPCCVFKGKNKKKGI
;
A
#
# COMPACT_ATOMS: atom_id res chain seq x y z
N MET A 1 -21.06 1.88 -23.35
CA MET A 1 -21.05 0.44 -23.01
C MET A 1 -22.24 -0.36 -23.59
N ARG A 2 -23.40 0.24 -23.93
CA ARG A 2 -24.53 -0.48 -24.57
C ARG A 2 -24.32 -0.83 -26.05
N ARG A 3 -23.43 -0.11 -26.75
CA ARG A 3 -23.08 -0.34 -28.18
C ARG A 3 -21.73 -1.07 -28.40
N HIS A 4 -20.87 -1.12 -27.40
CA HIS A 4 -19.54 -1.74 -27.44
C HIS A 4 -19.26 -2.42 -26.08
N PRO A 5 -19.82 -3.63 -25.85
CA PRO A 5 -19.71 -4.35 -24.57
C PRO A 5 -18.28 -4.85 -24.25
N GLU A 6 -17.39 -4.84 -25.23
CA GLU A 6 -15.96 -5.17 -25.13
C GLU A 6 -15.13 -4.05 -24.49
N LEU A 7 -15.60 -2.80 -24.60
CA LEU A 7 -14.87 -1.60 -24.16
C LEU A 7 -15.36 -1.06 -22.83
N ALA A 8 -14.51 -0.22 -22.20
CA ALA A 8 -14.77 0.77 -21.16
C ALA A 8 -13.46 1.38 -20.48
N VAL A 9 -13.45 1.97 -19.27
CA VAL A 9 -12.53 3.05 -18.77
C VAL A 9 -11.76 2.76 -17.47
N ARG A 10 -10.51 2.30 -17.51
CA ARG A 10 -9.64 2.05 -16.33
C ARG A 10 -8.53 3.16 -16.23
N LYS A 11 -7.80 3.35 -15.11
CA LYS A 11 -6.68 4.33 -14.96
C LYS A 11 -5.41 3.59 -14.58
N ALA A 12 -4.33 3.92 -15.26
CA ALA A 12 -2.99 3.42 -14.97
C ALA A 12 -2.59 3.77 -13.53
N GLN A 13 -2.12 2.78 -12.77
CA GLN A 13 -1.41 3.02 -11.51
C GLN A 13 0.05 3.35 -11.83
N GLY A 14 0.55 4.44 -11.27
CA GLY A 14 1.97 4.79 -11.37
C GLY A 14 2.81 3.78 -10.59
N MET A 15 3.79 3.18 -11.25
CA MET A 15 4.83 2.39 -10.60
C MET A 15 6.11 3.23 -10.55
N SER A 16 6.79 3.28 -9.41
CA SER A 16 8.07 3.96 -9.31
C SER A 16 9.16 3.14 -10.01
N THR A 17 10.17 3.83 -10.53
CA THR A 17 11.36 3.20 -11.15
C THR A 17 12.10 2.29 -10.16
N ALA A 18 12.17 2.68 -8.89
CA ALA A 18 12.73 1.86 -7.82
C ALA A 18 11.98 0.53 -7.66
N ARG A 19 10.65 0.54 -7.71
CA ARG A 19 9.84 -0.69 -7.63
C ARG A 19 10.02 -1.58 -8.84
N ALA A 20 10.13 -0.99 -10.03
CA ALA A 20 10.41 -1.74 -11.26
C ALA A 20 11.79 -2.41 -11.22
N LYS A 21 12.81 -1.73 -10.69
CA LYS A 21 14.17 -2.28 -10.54
C LYS A 21 14.26 -3.32 -9.41
N GLY A 22 13.54 -3.12 -8.30
CA GLY A 22 13.54 -4.03 -7.16
C GLY A 22 12.70 -5.30 -7.35
N MET A 23 11.83 -5.36 -8.36
CA MET A 23 11.05 -6.56 -8.70
C MET A 23 11.67 -7.34 -9.87
N THR A 24 12.99 -7.50 -9.88
CA THR A 24 13.67 -8.42 -10.81
C THR A 24 13.88 -9.79 -10.16
N ARG A 25 14.05 -10.83 -10.97
CA ARG A 25 14.30 -12.19 -10.47
C ARG A 25 15.50 -12.24 -9.53
N GLN A 26 16.58 -11.54 -9.90
CA GLN A 26 17.81 -11.52 -9.11
C GLN A 26 17.60 -10.89 -7.74
N GLU A 27 16.98 -9.70 -7.68
CA GLU A 27 16.69 -9.01 -6.42
C GLU A 27 15.76 -9.85 -5.52
N CYS A 28 14.73 -10.47 -6.09
CA CYS A 28 13.83 -11.35 -5.34
C CYS A 28 14.57 -12.58 -4.80
N THR A 29 15.41 -13.25 -5.60
CA THR A 29 16.19 -14.39 -5.15
C THR A 29 17.10 -14.01 -3.97
N GLN A 30 17.87 -12.93 -4.11
CA GLN A 30 18.77 -12.45 -3.06
C GLN A 30 18.02 -12.08 -1.78
N TYR A 31 16.85 -11.45 -1.91
CA TYR A 31 15.99 -11.13 -0.77
C TYR A 31 15.53 -12.39 -0.01
N PHE A 32 15.03 -13.41 -0.73
CA PHE A 32 14.52 -14.62 -0.08
C PHE A 32 15.63 -15.50 0.51
N GLU A 33 16.82 -15.52 -0.10
CA GLU A 33 18.00 -16.17 0.48
C GLU A 33 18.41 -15.50 1.79
N LEU A 34 18.52 -14.16 1.79
CA LEU A 34 18.83 -13.39 3.00
C LEU A 34 17.76 -13.61 4.08
N LEU A 35 16.48 -13.56 3.71
CA LEU A 35 15.38 -13.81 4.64
C LEU A 35 15.48 -15.21 5.25
N GLY A 36 15.73 -16.24 4.45
CA GLY A 36 15.89 -17.61 4.92
C GLY A 36 17.05 -17.77 5.91
N ASN A 37 18.19 -17.13 5.63
CA ASN A 37 19.35 -17.14 6.52
C ASN A 37 19.03 -16.46 7.86
N VAL A 38 18.46 -15.25 7.84
CA VAL A 38 18.10 -14.50 9.05
C VAL A 38 17.08 -15.29 9.90
N LEU A 39 16.08 -15.90 9.28
CA LEU A 39 15.09 -16.70 10.00
C LEU A 39 15.70 -17.95 10.64
N THR A 40 16.68 -18.57 9.98
CA THR A 40 17.39 -19.75 10.48
C THR A 40 18.32 -19.37 11.63
N GLU A 41 19.17 -18.36 11.44
CA GLU A 41 20.11 -17.85 12.45
C GLU A 41 19.42 -17.42 13.75
N ASN A 42 18.22 -16.82 13.64
CA ASN A 42 17.45 -16.35 14.79
C ASN A 42 16.45 -17.39 15.33
N ASN A 43 16.43 -18.63 14.79
CA ASN A 43 15.50 -19.69 15.19
C ASN A 43 14.01 -19.26 15.13
N LEU A 44 13.62 -18.61 14.03
CA LEU A 44 12.28 -18.01 13.83
C LEU A 44 11.37 -18.81 12.90
N LEU A 45 11.89 -19.80 12.16
CA LEU A 45 11.13 -20.57 11.16
C LEU A 45 9.82 -21.18 11.70
N ASN A 46 9.83 -21.65 12.95
CA ASN A 46 8.66 -22.25 13.62
C ASN A 46 8.06 -21.34 14.70
N LYS A 47 8.33 -20.03 14.64
CA LYS A 47 7.85 -19.05 15.64
C LYS A 47 7.07 -17.91 14.98
N PRO A 48 5.89 -18.20 14.38
CA PRO A 48 5.07 -17.18 13.73
C PRO A 48 4.70 -16.03 14.67
N GLN A 49 4.62 -16.29 15.97
CA GLN A 49 4.31 -15.30 16.99
C GLN A 49 5.36 -14.18 17.11
N ASN A 50 6.60 -14.44 16.69
CA ASN A 50 7.73 -13.52 16.78
C ASN A 50 7.98 -12.73 15.48
N MET A 51 7.23 -12.98 14.41
CA MET A 51 7.39 -12.32 13.12
C MET A 51 6.20 -11.39 12.85
N PHE A 52 6.44 -10.08 12.89
CA PHE A 52 5.40 -9.08 12.64
C PHE A 52 5.61 -8.41 11.29
N ASN A 53 4.56 -8.41 10.46
CA ASN A 53 4.50 -7.58 9.26
C ASN A 53 3.95 -6.21 9.63
N LEU A 54 4.65 -5.15 9.23
CA LEU A 54 4.27 -3.75 9.43
C LEU A 54 3.85 -3.16 8.10
N ASN A 55 2.66 -2.57 8.06
CA ASN A 55 2.22 -1.82 6.89
C ASN A 55 1.51 -0.51 7.29
N GLU A 56 1.60 0.48 6.41
CA GLU A 56 0.92 1.77 6.54
C GLU A 56 -0.22 1.87 5.53
N THR A 57 -1.34 2.43 5.95
CA THR A 57 -2.46 2.77 5.07
C THR A 57 -2.89 4.22 5.30
N GLY A 58 -3.14 4.94 4.21
CA GLY A 58 -3.66 6.31 4.27
C GLY A 58 -5.18 6.30 4.33
N LEU A 59 -5.75 6.77 5.44
CA LEU A 59 -7.18 6.98 5.60
C LEU A 59 -7.53 8.41 5.18
N GLN A 60 -8.23 8.54 4.05
CA GLN A 60 -8.76 9.82 3.56
C GLN A 60 -10.16 10.04 4.11
N LEU A 61 -10.35 11.10 4.91
CA LEU A 61 -11.65 11.39 5.52
C LEU A 61 -12.70 11.92 4.53
N ASN A 62 -12.29 12.44 3.37
CA ASN A 62 -13.16 13.07 2.37
C ASN A 62 -13.03 12.47 0.95
N ASN A 63 -13.03 11.13 0.81
CA ASN A 63 -12.91 10.50 -0.51
C ASN A 63 -14.28 10.10 -1.07
N ASN A 64 -14.86 10.92 -1.95
CA ASN A 64 -16.09 10.60 -2.68
C ASN A 64 -15.81 10.47 -4.19
N PRO A 65 -15.15 9.37 -4.64
CA PRO A 65 -14.83 9.17 -6.05
C PRO A 65 -16.09 8.85 -6.85
N GLY A 66 -16.46 9.73 -7.77
CA GLY A 66 -17.55 9.50 -8.72
C GLY A 66 -17.32 8.24 -9.58
N LYS A 67 -18.40 7.66 -10.11
CA LYS A 67 -18.36 6.47 -10.97
C LYS A 67 -17.77 6.81 -12.36
N VAL A 68 -16.88 5.97 -12.88
CA VAL A 68 -16.26 6.06 -14.22
C VAL A 68 -16.41 4.73 -15.00
N VAL A 69 -16.51 4.77 -16.34
CA VAL A 69 -17.14 3.69 -17.16
C VAL A 69 -16.13 2.72 -17.82
N VAL A 70 -15.78 1.59 -17.17
CA VAL A 70 -14.75 0.45 -17.22
C VAL A 70 -14.40 -0.70 -18.25
N THR A 71 -13.24 -0.84 -18.97
CA THR A 71 -13.05 -1.86 -20.06
C THR A 71 -13.17 -3.23 -19.48
N LYS A 72 -13.98 -4.08 -20.12
CA LYS A 72 -14.31 -5.38 -19.56
C LYS A 72 -13.04 -6.26 -19.61
N GLY A 73 -12.40 -6.45 -18.45
CA GLY A 73 -11.20 -7.27 -18.29
C GLY A 73 -9.95 -6.53 -17.80
N THR A 74 -9.87 -5.20 -17.93
CA THR A 74 -8.77 -4.42 -17.35
C THR A 74 -8.91 -4.42 -15.82
N LYS A 75 -7.81 -4.36 -15.04
CA LYS A 75 -7.87 -4.52 -13.56
C LYS A 75 -7.68 -3.24 -12.73
N MET A 76 -7.14 -2.14 -13.28
CA MET A 76 -6.84 -0.94 -12.47
C MET A 76 -7.59 0.32 -12.94
N VAL A 77 -8.50 0.87 -12.12
CA VAL A 77 -9.25 2.13 -12.34
C VAL A 77 -8.83 3.13 -11.29
N ASN A 78 -8.58 4.38 -11.66
CA ASN A 78 -8.35 5.46 -10.73
C ASN A 78 -9.15 6.69 -11.25
N CYS A 79 -9.58 7.57 -10.37
CA CYS A 79 -10.32 8.81 -10.69
C CYS A 79 -9.49 10.00 -10.18
N ILE A 80 -9.69 11.21 -10.72
CA ILE A 80 -9.16 12.45 -10.14
C ILE A 80 -10.38 13.16 -9.53
N THR A 81 -10.42 13.27 -8.20
CA THR A 81 -11.50 13.94 -7.46
C THR A 81 -11.13 15.39 -7.12
N SER A 82 -12.12 16.28 -7.21
CA SER A 82 -12.00 17.73 -6.94
C SER A 82 -12.33 18.12 -5.49
N ALA A 83 -12.69 17.17 -4.62
CA ALA A 83 -12.86 17.48 -3.21
C ALA A 83 -11.50 17.87 -2.63
N GLU A 84 -11.41 19.06 -2.04
CA GLU A 84 -10.20 19.55 -1.38
C GLU A 84 -9.54 18.41 -0.63
N LYS A 85 -8.25 18.16 -0.91
CA LYS A 85 -7.45 17.09 -0.29
C LYS A 85 -7.77 17.03 1.20
N GLY A 86 -8.66 16.11 1.57
CA GLY A 86 -9.06 15.93 2.96
C GLY A 86 -7.83 15.60 3.79
N GLU A 87 -7.91 15.87 5.09
CA GLU A 87 -6.87 15.42 6.00
C GLU A 87 -6.73 13.90 5.85
N THR A 88 -5.53 13.46 5.47
CA THR A 88 -5.18 12.05 5.37
C THR A 88 -4.50 11.68 6.67
N ILE A 89 -5.06 10.71 7.39
CA ILE A 89 -4.45 10.13 8.59
C ILE A 89 -3.72 8.88 8.13
N SER A 90 -2.43 8.79 8.42
CA SER A 90 -1.66 7.57 8.19
C SER A 90 -1.86 6.63 9.37
N VAL A 91 -2.36 5.42 9.10
CA VAL A 91 -2.55 4.38 10.10
C VAL A 91 -1.50 3.30 9.88
N ILE A 92 -0.64 3.10 10.87
CA ILE A 92 0.40 2.07 10.86
C ILE A 92 -0.11 0.88 11.69
N THR A 93 -0.16 -0.29 11.06
CA THR A 93 -0.61 -1.54 11.69
C THR A 93 0.50 -2.58 11.66
N ARG A 94 0.58 -3.41 12.70
CA ARG A 94 1.53 -4.52 12.83
C ARG A 94 0.81 -5.77 13.27
N VAL A 95 0.98 -6.86 12.53
CA VAL A 95 0.31 -8.14 12.78
C VAL A 95 1.28 -9.30 12.54
N ASN A 96 1.19 -10.35 13.35
CA ASN A 96 1.92 -11.60 13.15
C ASN A 96 1.03 -12.68 12.51
N ALA A 97 1.62 -13.79 12.08
CA ALA A 97 0.88 -14.87 11.41
C ALA A 97 -0.06 -15.66 12.35
N GLU A 98 0.10 -15.54 13.67
CA GLU A 98 -0.82 -16.11 14.67
C GLU A 98 -2.09 -15.24 14.85
N GLY A 99 -2.09 -14.02 14.31
CA GLY A 99 -3.20 -13.08 14.44
C GLY A 99 -3.08 -12.13 15.62
N SER A 100 -1.95 -12.13 16.35
CA SER A 100 -1.67 -11.07 17.32
C SER A 100 -1.32 -9.78 16.61
N PHE A 101 -1.84 -8.67 17.13
CA PHE A 101 -1.63 -7.34 16.56
C PHE A 101 -1.32 -6.33 17.66
N PHE A 102 -0.55 -5.30 17.29
CA PHE A 102 -0.35 -4.13 18.15
C PHE A 102 -1.45 -3.09 17.89
N PRO A 103 -1.80 -2.27 18.90
CA PRO A 103 -2.68 -1.13 18.69
C PRO A 103 -2.21 -0.29 17.49
N PRO A 104 -3.11 0.05 16.55
CA PRO A 104 -2.76 0.88 15.40
C PRO A 104 -2.18 2.22 15.85
N CYS A 105 -1.09 2.66 15.20
CA CYS A 105 -0.53 3.98 15.42
C CYS A 105 -1.09 4.95 14.36
N CYS A 106 -1.76 6.01 14.80
CA CYS A 106 -2.30 7.04 13.93
C CYS A 106 -1.37 8.25 13.88
N VAL A 107 -0.81 8.52 12.71
CA VAL A 107 -0.03 9.73 12.43
C VAL A 107 -0.95 10.76 11.80
N PHE A 108 -1.22 11.81 12.57
CA PHE A 108 -2.04 12.94 12.14
C PHE A 108 -1.20 13.96 11.36
N LYS A 109 -1.88 14.82 10.61
CA LYS A 109 -1.26 15.91 9.88
C LYS A 109 -0.50 16.84 10.84
N GLY A 110 0.81 16.95 10.66
CA GLY A 110 1.64 17.90 11.38
C GLY A 110 1.36 19.36 10.95
N LYS A 111 1.56 20.31 11.87
CA LYS A 111 1.59 21.75 11.54
C LYS A 111 3.05 22.21 11.48
N ASN A 112 3.45 22.81 10.37
CA ASN A 112 4.75 23.50 10.30
C ASN A 112 4.72 24.71 11.24
N LYS A 113 5.70 24.85 12.14
CA LYS A 113 5.94 26.12 12.83
C LYS A 113 6.28 27.17 11.77
N LYS A 114 5.47 28.22 11.66
CA LYS A 114 5.86 29.40 10.88
C LYS A 114 7.16 29.92 11.50
N LYS A 115 8.20 30.14 10.69
CA LYS A 115 9.36 30.93 11.13
C LYS A 115 8.78 32.28 11.56
N GLY A 116 9.00 32.65 12.83
CA GLY A 116 8.62 33.96 13.33
C GLY A 116 9.23 35.04 12.45
N ILE A 117 8.43 36.08 12.19
CA ILE A 117 8.89 37.35 11.60
C ILE A 117 9.92 37.95 12.54
#